data_AF-A0A7D9EM02-F1
#
_entry.id   AF-A0A7D9EM02-F1
#
_cell.length_a   1.000
_cell.length_b   1.000
_cell.length_c   1.000
_cell.angle_alpha   90.00
_cell.angle_beta   90.00
_cell.angle_gamma   90.00
#
_symmetry.space_group_name_H-M   'P 1'
#
loop_
_entity.id
_entity.type
_entity.pdbx_description
1 polymer ?
#
loop_
_entity_poly.entity_id
_entity_poly.type
_entity_poly.pdbx_seq_one_letter_code
_entity_poly.pdbx_strand_id
1 'polypeptide(L)'
;NIGLPSRTQYQRRLIEKTESVIQRMRWKAHFFLGKQTTNCDEQFGLPSPNNAPMVTQLKHFEDDVIKMISNIQFRTVNDPFMNKISKDLDRINSSNNILVFADKSTKNL
;
A
#
# COMPACT_ATOMS: atom_id res chain seq x y z
N ASN A 1 15.42 -0.82 -6.53
CA ASN A 1 14.52 -0.52 -5.41
C ASN A 1 14.94 -1.39 -4.23
N ILE A 2 15.81 -0.94 -3.30
CA ILE A 2 16.43 -1.84 -2.29
C ILE A 2 16.54 -1.17 -0.91
N GLY A 3 15.58 -0.34 -0.53
CA GLY A 3 15.40 0.04 0.87
C GLY A 3 14.32 -0.83 1.50
N LEU A 4 14.60 -1.50 2.63
CA LEU A 4 13.53 -2.08 3.43
C LEU A 4 12.66 -0.93 3.96
N PRO A 5 11.34 -0.93 3.69
CA PRO A 5 10.46 0.13 4.16
C PRO A 5 10.46 0.13 5.70
N SER A 6 10.30 1.32 6.28
CA SER A 6 10.10 1.40 7.73
C SER A 6 8.84 0.65 8.14
N ARG A 7 8.77 0.20 9.39
CA ARG A 7 7.58 -0.47 9.93
C ARG A 7 6.31 0.35 9.67
N THR A 8 6.37 1.66 9.91
CA THR A 8 5.25 2.59 9.68
C THR A 8 4.85 2.66 8.21
N GLN A 9 5.83 2.75 7.29
CA GLN A 9 5.54 2.77 5.85
C GLN A 9 4.88 1.46 5.40
N TYR A 10 5.38 0.32 5.89
CA TYR A 10 4.79 -0.97 5.61
C TYR A 10 3.36 -1.06 6.15
N GLN A 11 3.13 -0.70 7.41
CA GLN A 11 1.81 -0.73 8.04
C GLN A 11 0.80 0.15 7.31
N ARG A 12 1.20 1.37 6.95
CA ARG A 12 0.35 2.26 6.14
C ARG A 12 -0.01 1.61 4.81
N ARG A 13 0.97 1.05 4.10
CA ARG A 13 0.74 0.40 2.82
C ARG A 13 -0.14 -0.84 2.95
N LEU A 14 0.01 -1.59 4.04
CA LEU A 14 -0.81 -2.75 4.33
C LEU A 14 -2.28 -2.34 4.55
N ILE A 15 -2.53 -1.30 5.35
CA ILE A 15 -3.88 -0.78 5.58
C ILE A 15 -4.51 -0.34 4.25
N GLU A 16 -3.80 0.46 3.46
CA GLU A 16 -4.28 0.91 2.14
C GLU A 16 -4.68 -0.25 1.22
N LYS A 17 -3.88 -1.33 1.20
CA LYS A 17 -4.16 -2.50 0.35
C LYS A 17 -5.31 -3.33 0.89
N THR A 18 -5.42 -3.50 2.19
CA THR A 18 -6.52 -4.20 2.85
C THR A 18 -7.85 -3.47 2.60
N GLU A 19 -7.90 -2.14 2.80
CA GLU A 19 -9.07 -1.32 2.50
C GLU A 19 -9.48 -1.45 1.03
N SER A 20 -8.51 -1.42 0.11
CA SER A 20 -8.76 -1.59 -1.32
C SER A 20 -9.40 -2.95 -1.65
N VAL A 21 -9.01 -4.02 -0.94
CA VAL A 21 -9.65 -5.35 -1.09
C VAL A 21 -11.07 -5.33 -0.54
N ILE A 22 -11.27 -4.82 0.68
CA ILE A 22 -12.58 -4.74 1.33
C ILE A 22 -13.57 -3.94 0.47
N GLN A 23 -13.15 -2.78 -0.06
CA GLN A 23 -13.99 -1.96 -0.93
C GLN A 23 -14.42 -2.71 -2.20
N ARG A 24 -13.51 -3.43 -2.87
CA ARG A 24 -13.86 -4.24 -4.04
C ARG A 24 -14.85 -5.36 -3.68
N MET A 25 -14.66 -6.00 -2.53
CA MET A 25 -15.58 -7.04 -2.05
C MET A 25 -16.96 -6.48 -1.73
N ARG A 26 -17.04 -5.34 -1.04
CA ARG A 26 -18.30 -4.64 -0.78
C ARG A 26 -19.02 -4.27 -2.07
N TRP A 27 -18.31 -3.72 -3.06
CA TRP A 27 -18.90 -3.40 -4.36
C TRP A 27 -19.46 -4.64 -5.08
N LYS A 28 -18.69 -5.74 -5.10
CA LYS A 28 -19.18 -7.01 -5.65
C LYS A 28 -20.39 -7.53 -4.90
N ALA A 29 -20.33 -7.58 -3.57
CA ALA A 29 -21.42 -8.05 -2.74
C ALA A 29 -22.67 -7.19 -2.93
N HIS A 30 -22.54 -5.87 -2.98
CA HIS A 30 -23.65 -4.97 -3.26
C HIS A 30 -24.28 -5.24 -4.63
N PHE A 31 -23.47 -5.44 -5.67
CA PHE A 31 -23.96 -5.77 -7.01
C PHE A 31 -24.69 -7.14 -7.06
N PHE A 32 -24.18 -8.15 -6.36
CA PHE A 32 -24.78 -9.49 -6.36
C PHE A 32 -26.02 -9.59 -5.46
N LEU A 33 -26.05 -8.87 -4.33
CA LEU A 33 -27.15 -8.90 -3.36
C LEU A 33 -28.26 -7.91 -3.71
N GLY A 34 -27.92 -6.79 -4.37
CA GLY A 34 -28.86 -5.92 -5.05
C GLY A 34 -29.43 -6.67 -6.23
N LYS A 35 -30.50 -7.44 -5.99
CA LYS A 35 -31.30 -8.09 -7.04
C LYS A 35 -31.47 -7.11 -8.20
N GLN A 36 -31.18 -7.56 -9.43
CA GLN A 36 -31.49 -6.81 -10.64
C GLN A 36 -32.97 -6.42 -10.66
N THR A 37 -33.32 -5.24 -10.16
CA THR A 37 -34.58 -4.59 -10.48
C THR A 37 -34.29 -3.61 -11.60
N THR A 38 -34.43 -4.16 -12.80
CA THR A 38 -35.12 -3.57 -13.95
C THR A 38 -34.69 -2.18 -14.43
N ASN A 39 -34.27 -2.21 -15.70
CA ASN A 39 -34.21 -1.16 -16.71
C ASN A 39 -32.83 -0.55 -16.90
N CYS A 40 -32.20 -0.98 -17.99
CA CYS A 40 -31.09 -0.30 -18.64
C CYS A 40 -31.55 1.06 -19.15
N ASP A 41 -31.78 2.02 -18.26
CA ASP A 41 -31.78 3.42 -18.64
C ASP A 41 -30.32 3.85 -18.64
N GLU A 42 -29.80 4.20 -19.82
CA GLU A 42 -28.43 4.67 -20.03
C GLU A 42 -28.15 5.93 -19.20
N GLN A 43 -27.78 5.77 -17.93
CA GLN A 43 -27.29 6.88 -17.12
C GLN A 43 -25.83 7.16 -17.47
N PHE A 44 -25.63 8.13 -18.36
CA PHE A 44 -24.35 8.79 -18.58
C PHE A 44 -24.02 9.72 -17.40
N GLY A 45 -23.64 9.14 -16.26
CA GLY A 45 -23.23 9.86 -15.06
C GLY A 45 -21.75 9.65 -14.74
N LEU A 46 -21.07 10.71 -14.29
CA LEU A 46 -19.71 10.60 -13.74
C LEU A 46 -19.69 9.58 -12.60
N PRO A 47 -18.67 8.70 -12.50
CA PRO A 47 -18.60 7.72 -11.42
C PRO A 47 -18.54 8.46 -10.09
N SER A 48 -19.55 8.24 -9.24
CA SER A 48 -19.63 8.88 -7.92
C SER A 48 -18.36 8.58 -7.10
N PRO A 49 -17.84 9.53 -6.30
CA PRO A 49 -16.74 9.31 -5.36
C PRO A 49 -17.14 8.43 -4.16
N ASN A 50 -18.08 7.50 -4.35
CA ASN A 50 -18.75 6.78 -3.28
C ASN A 50 -17.85 5.69 -2.69
N ASN A 51 -17.76 5.69 -1.36
CA ASN A 51 -17.38 4.51 -0.62
C ASN A 51 -18.43 3.41 -0.85
N ALA A 52 -17.96 2.16 -0.92
CA ALA A 52 -18.86 1.03 -1.08
C ALA A 52 -19.84 0.95 0.11
N PRO A 53 -21.13 0.69 -0.14
CA PRO A 53 -22.13 0.61 0.91
C PRO A 53 -21.81 -0.51 1.91
N MET A 54 -22.23 -0.34 3.16
CA MET A 54 -22.05 -1.37 4.18
C MET A 54 -22.93 -2.58 3.85
N VAL A 55 -22.30 -3.75 3.75
CA VAL A 55 -22.99 -5.04 3.52
C VAL A 55 -22.92 -5.84 4.81
N THR A 56 -24.06 -6.00 5.50
CA THR A 56 -24.14 -6.66 6.82
C THR A 56 -23.53 -8.07 6.82
N GLN A 57 -23.68 -8.81 5.72
CA GLN A 57 -23.13 -10.17 5.56
C GLN A 57 -21.60 -10.19 5.55
N LEU A 58 -20.93 -9.11 5.14
CA LEU A 58 -19.48 -9.02 5.05
C LEU A 58 -18.84 -8.51 6.34
N LYS A 59 -19.64 -7.98 7.28
CA LYS A 59 -19.16 -7.32 8.49
C LYS A 59 -18.23 -8.21 9.33
N HIS A 60 -18.66 -9.44 9.64
CA HIS A 60 -17.85 -10.37 10.43
C HIS A 60 -16.50 -10.70 9.76
N PHE A 61 -16.51 -10.87 8.44
CA PHE A 61 -15.29 -11.09 7.68
C PHE A 61 -14.34 -9.88 7.73
N GLU A 62 -14.87 -8.66 7.59
CA GLU A 62 -14.08 -7.43 7.70
C GLU A 62 -13.44 -7.28 9.08
N ASP A 63 -14.20 -7.56 10.15
CA ASP A 63 -13.72 -7.53 11.53
C ASP A 63 -12.57 -8.54 11.74
N ASP A 64 -12.70 -9.76 11.20
CA ASP A 64 -11.66 -10.78 11.27
C ASP A 64 -10.40 -10.38 10.50
N VAL A 65 -10.54 -9.75 9.33
CA VAL A 65 -9.41 -9.23 8.55
C VAL A 65 -8.70 -8.11 9.30
N ILE A 66 -9.44 -7.19 9.92
CA ILE A 66 -8.88 -6.12 10.75
C ILE A 66 -8.10 -6.70 11.94
N LYS A 67 -8.66 -7.71 12.60
CA LYS A 67 -8.00 -8.43 13.69
C LYS A 67 -6.74 -9.18 13.22
N MET A 68 -6.77 -9.75 12.02
CA MET A 68 -5.60 -10.42 11.44
C MET A 68 -4.46 -9.42 11.20
N ILE A 69 -4.74 -8.27 10.58
CA ILE A 69 -3.70 -7.27 10.29
C ILE A 69 -3.15 -6.62 11.56
N SER A 70 -3.96 -6.46 12.61
CA SER A 70 -3.49 -5.90 13.89
C SER A 70 -2.51 -6.81 14.61
N ASN A 71 -2.61 -8.13 14.39
CA ASN A 71 -1.77 -9.13 15.03
C ASN A 71 -0.42 -9.34 14.32
N ILE A 72 -0.16 -8.67 13.19
CA ILE A 72 1.08 -8.81 12.45
C ILE A 72 2.27 -8.30 13.29
N GLN A 73 3.19 -9.21 13.55
CA GLN A 73 4.44 -8.92 14.25
C GLN A 73 5.58 -8.69 13.25
N PHE A 74 6.44 -7.74 13.56
CA PHE A 74 7.62 -7.42 12.76
C PHE A 74 8.85 -7.98 13.44
N ARG A 75 9.75 -8.58 12.66
CA ARG A 75 11.08 -8.97 13.13
C ARG A 75 12.12 -7.99 12.62
N THR A 76 13.12 -7.73 13.45
CA THR A 76 14.33 -7.05 13.00
C THR A 76 15.13 -8.02 12.13
N VAL A 77 15.37 -7.65 10.88
CA VAL A 77 16.22 -8.43 9.97
C VAL A 77 17.63 -7.88 10.07
N ASN A 78 18.56 -8.69 10.56
CA ASN A 78 19.97 -8.34 10.58
C ASN A 78 20.61 -8.72 9.23
N ASP A 79 20.48 -7.81 8.26
CA ASP A 79 21.07 -7.99 6.94
C ASP A 79 22.39 -7.19 6.84
N PRO A 80 23.55 -7.83 6.58
CA PRO A 80 24.83 -7.15 6.49
C PRO A 80 24.87 -6.02 5.44
N PHE A 81 24.15 -6.19 4.33
CA PHE A 81 24.09 -5.19 3.28
C PHE A 81 23.26 -3.97 3.69
N MET A 82 22.08 -4.17 4.30
CA MET A 82 21.27 -3.08 4.86
C MET A 82 22.01 -2.32 5.97
N ASN A 83 22.76 -3.02 6.82
CA ASN A 83 23.62 -2.38 7.83
C ASN A 83 24.72 -1.53 7.19
N LYS A 84 25.32 -2.00 6.09
CA LYS A 84 26.31 -1.23 5.33
C LYS A 84 25.68 0.03 4.73
N ILE A 85 24.50 -0.09 4.11
CA ILE A 85 23.76 1.06 3.57
C ILE A 85 23.45 2.08 4.66
N SER A 86 22.99 1.65 5.83
CA SER A 86 22.68 2.57 6.94
C SER A 86 23.94 3.34 7.38
N LYS A 87 25.07 2.64 7.55
CA LYS A 87 26.35 3.28 7.89
C LYS A 87 26.83 4.26 6.81
N ASP A 88 26.65 3.90 5.54
CA ASP A 88 26.99 4.78 4.42
C ASP A 88 26.10 6.03 4.40
N LEU A 89 24.80 5.90 4.67
CA LEU A 89 23.88 7.03 4.84
C LEU A 89 24.29 7.94 6.00
N ASP A 90 24.60 7.38 7.16
CA ASP A 90 25.02 8.14 8.34
C ASP A 90 26.31 8.92 8.07
N ARG A 91 27.27 8.28 7.36
CA ARG A 91 28.51 8.92 6.92
C ARG A 91 28.25 10.07 5.95
N ILE A 92 27.33 9.90 5.00
CA ILE A 92 26.96 10.94 4.03
C ILE A 92 26.28 12.11 4.76
N ASN A 93 25.29 11.83 5.61
CA ASN A 93 24.53 12.86 6.32
C ASN A 93 25.37 13.65 7.32
N SER A 94 26.39 13.02 7.91
CA SER A 94 27.32 13.68 8.85
C SER A 94 28.45 14.43 8.16
N SER A 95 28.62 14.25 6.84
CA SER A 95 29.69 14.91 6.11
C SER A 95 29.30 16.35 5.77
N ASN A 96 30.16 17.32 6.11
CA ASN A 96 29.99 18.73 5.73
C ASN A 96 30.37 19.02 4.27
N ASN A 97 30.75 17.99 3.51
CA ASN A 97 31.28 18.12 2.17
C ASN A 97 30.16 17.88 1.15
N ILE A 98 30.11 18.69 0.09
CA ILE A 98 29.20 18.44 -1.04
C ILE A 98 29.72 17.21 -1.80
N LEU A 99 28.92 16.15 -1.84
CA LEU A 99 29.23 14.94 -2.61
C LEU A 99 28.76 15.14 -4.05
N VAL A 100 29.69 15.47 -4.95
CA VAL A 100 29.42 15.54 -6.39
C VAL A 100 29.67 14.17 -7.00
N PHE A 101 28.61 13.48 -7.42
CA PHE A 101 28.75 12.24 -8.18
C PHE A 101 29.19 12.57 -9.60
N ALA A 102 30.38 12.12 -9.99
CA ALA A 102 30.88 12.31 -11.34
C ALA A 102 30.05 11.48 -12.34
N ASP A 103 29.60 12.13 -13.42
CA ASP A 103 28.96 11.47 -14.55
C ASP A 103 29.96 10.54 -15.23
N LYS A 104 29.74 9.22 -15.11
CA LYS A 104 30.54 8.18 -15.77
C LYS A 104 29.99 7.87 -17.17
N SER A 105 29.54 8.88 -17.91
CA SER A 105 29.28 8.72 -19.33
C SER A 105 30.64 8.66 -20.05
N THR A 106 31.12 7.45 -20.33
CA THR A 106 32.24 7.24 -21.26
C THR A 106 31.83 7.77 -22.63
N LYS A 107 32.23 9.01 -22.94
CA LYS A 107 32.18 9.53 -24.31
C LYS A 107 33.21 8.75 -25.12
N ASN A 108 32.78 7.70 -25.79
CA ASN A 108 33.54 7.11 -26.89
C ASN A 108 33.43 8.10 -28.06
N LEU A 109 34.47 8.90 -28.26
CA LEU A 109 34.74 9.71 -29.44
C LEU A 109 35.64 8.91 -30.38
#